data_AF-A0A854BSN2-F1
#
_entry.id   AF-A0A854BSN2-F1
#
_cell.length_a   1.000
_cell.length_b   1.000
_cell.length_c   1.000
_cell.angle_alpha   90.00
_cell.angle_beta   90.00
_cell.angle_gamma   90.00
#
_symmetry.space_group_name_H-M   'P 1'
#
loop_
_entity.id
_entity.type
_entity.pdbx_description
1 polymer ?
#
loop_
_entity_poly.entity_id
_entity_poly.type
_entity_poly.pdbx_seq_one_letter_code
_entity_poly.pdbx_strand_id
1 'polypeptide(L)'
;EAAACEEKFSSQNVGLTITVTPCWCYGSETIDMDPTRPKAIWGFNGTERPGAVYLAAALAAHSQKGIPAFSIYGHDVQDADDTSIPADVEEKLLRFARAGLAVASMKGKSYLSLGGVSMGIAGSIVDHNFFESWLGMKVQAVDMTELRRRIDQKIYDEAELEIALAWADKNFRYGEDENNKQYQRNAEQSRAVLRESLLMAMCIRDMMQGNSKLADIGRVEESLG
;
A
#
# COMPACT_ATOMS: atom_id res chain seq x y z
N GLU A 1 -0.96 -23.71 22.15
CA GLU A 1 -1.93 -22.69 21.68
C GLU A 1 -1.30 -21.71 20.71
N ALA A 2 -0.17 -21.05 21.04
CA ALA A 2 0.52 -20.13 20.14
C ALA A 2 0.80 -20.72 18.74
N ALA A 3 1.28 -21.96 18.66
CA ALA A 3 1.51 -22.65 17.38
C ALA A 3 0.24 -22.84 16.54
N ALA A 4 -0.89 -23.20 17.16
CA ALA A 4 -2.17 -23.35 16.46
C ALA A 4 -2.74 -21.98 16.01
N CYS A 5 -2.47 -20.92 16.77
CA CYS A 5 -2.80 -19.55 16.38
C CYS A 5 -2.03 -19.15 15.11
N GLU A 6 -0.73 -19.43 15.05
CA GLU A 6 0.11 -19.12 13.88
C GLU A 6 -0.29 -19.94 12.65
N GLU A 7 -0.61 -21.22 12.82
CA GLU A 7 -1.16 -22.05 11.74
C GLU A 7 -2.42 -21.40 11.15
N LYS A 8 -3.33 -20.93 11.99
CA LYS A 8 -4.52 -20.19 11.55
C LYS A 8 -4.16 -18.89 10.85
N PHE A 9 -3.30 -18.06 11.42
CA PHE A 9 -2.88 -16.77 10.84
C PHE A 9 -2.26 -16.91 9.46
N SER A 10 -1.40 -17.91 9.27
CA SER A 10 -0.73 -18.17 8.00
C SER A 10 -1.70 -18.45 6.85
N SER A 11 -2.85 -19.05 7.14
CA SER A 11 -3.91 -19.34 6.17
C SER A 11 -4.88 -18.18 5.90
N GLN A 12 -4.80 -17.09 6.67
CA GLN A 12 -5.76 -15.97 6.64
C GLN A 12 -5.12 -14.65 6.18
N ASN A 13 -3.89 -14.69 5.64
CA ASN A 13 -3.15 -13.52 5.18
C ASN A 13 -3.04 -12.40 6.24
N VAL A 14 -2.75 -12.80 7.49
CA VAL A 14 -2.54 -11.86 8.60
C VAL A 14 -1.18 -11.16 8.42
N GLY A 15 -1.22 -9.84 8.18
CA GLY A 15 -0.02 -9.03 7.92
C GLY A 15 0.56 -8.30 9.14
N LEU A 16 -0.15 -8.28 10.28
CA LEU A 16 0.29 -7.70 11.56
C LEU A 16 -0.46 -8.36 12.72
N THR A 17 0.09 -8.30 13.92
CA THR A 17 -0.54 -8.88 15.13
C THR A 17 -0.67 -7.88 16.27
N ILE A 18 -1.75 -8.03 17.06
CA ILE A 18 -1.93 -7.34 18.34
C ILE A 18 -2.22 -8.41 19.38
N THR A 19 -1.31 -8.57 20.33
CA THR A 19 -1.52 -9.42 21.51
C THR A 19 -2.22 -8.59 22.58
N VAL A 20 -3.28 -9.13 23.18
CA VAL A 20 -4.03 -8.48 24.26
C VAL A 20 -4.05 -9.38 25.48
N THR A 21 -3.91 -8.84 26.68
CA THR A 21 -4.15 -9.60 27.90
C THR A 21 -4.56 -8.70 29.06
N PRO A 22 -5.50 -9.16 29.90
CA PRO A 22 -5.75 -8.55 31.18
C PRO A 22 -4.77 -9.03 32.27
N CYS A 23 -4.01 -10.11 32.06
CA CYS A 23 -3.36 -10.84 33.15
C CYS A 23 -1.91 -11.24 32.87
N TRP A 24 -1.28 -11.92 33.84
CA TRP A 24 0.02 -12.55 33.65
C TRP A 24 -0.06 -13.71 32.64
N CYS A 25 0.92 -13.78 31.74
CA CYS A 25 1.12 -14.91 30.83
C CYS A 25 2.62 -15.26 30.76
N TYR A 26 2.97 -16.43 30.24
CA TYR A 26 4.35 -16.93 30.24
C TYR A 26 5.21 -16.37 29.10
N GLY A 27 5.41 -15.05 29.09
CA GLY A 27 6.39 -14.32 28.26
C GLY A 27 6.77 -15.02 26.93
N SER A 28 7.96 -15.61 26.88
CA SER A 28 8.52 -16.22 25.65
C SER A 28 7.75 -17.42 25.10
N GLU A 29 6.89 -18.07 25.89
CA GLU A 29 6.05 -19.17 25.42
C GLU A 29 4.84 -18.67 24.60
N THR A 30 4.47 -17.40 24.77
CA THR A 30 3.23 -16.82 24.22
C THR A 30 3.44 -15.70 23.22
N ILE A 31 4.65 -15.15 23.10
CA ILE A 31 4.93 -14.08 22.12
C ILE A 31 4.87 -14.57 20.67
N ASP A 32 4.49 -13.66 19.77
CA ASP A 32 4.58 -13.86 18.33
C ASP A 32 6.05 -13.85 17.87
N MET A 33 6.48 -14.95 17.26
CA MET A 33 7.85 -15.18 16.84
C MET A 33 8.13 -14.81 15.37
N ASP A 34 7.12 -14.36 14.60
CA ASP A 34 7.35 -13.91 13.22
C ASP A 34 8.27 -12.67 13.23
N PRO A 35 9.41 -12.72 12.51
CA PRO A 35 10.41 -11.66 12.59
C PRO A 35 10.05 -10.43 11.73
N THR A 36 9.11 -10.55 10.79
CA THR A 36 8.86 -9.53 9.75
C THR A 36 7.54 -8.79 9.93
N ARG A 37 6.50 -9.44 10.46
CA ARG A 37 5.20 -8.76 10.62
C ARG A 37 5.28 -7.72 11.74
N PRO A 38 4.72 -6.51 11.56
CA PRO A 38 4.54 -5.57 12.65
C PRO A 38 3.71 -6.20 13.77
N LYS A 39 4.13 -6.02 15.02
CA LYS A 39 3.47 -6.59 16.19
C LYS A 39 3.42 -5.62 17.36
N ALA A 40 2.30 -5.63 18.06
CA ALA A 40 2.06 -4.83 19.26
C ALA A 40 1.50 -5.69 20.39
N ILE A 41 1.70 -5.23 21.62
CA ILE A 41 1.13 -5.85 22.82
C ILE A 41 0.40 -4.76 23.61
N TRP A 42 -0.88 -5.00 23.90
CA TRP A 42 -1.67 -4.22 24.84
C TRP A 42 -1.86 -5.02 26.13
N GLY A 43 -1.21 -4.55 27.19
CA GLY A 43 -1.43 -5.03 28.55
C GLY A 43 -2.43 -4.13 29.26
N PHE A 44 -3.52 -4.70 29.76
CA PHE A 44 -4.49 -3.97 30.57
C PHE A 44 -3.81 -3.40 31.83
N ASN A 45 -4.12 -2.13 32.15
CA ASN A 45 -3.62 -1.47 33.35
C ASN A 45 -4.61 -1.69 34.50
N GLY A 46 -4.68 -2.92 35.00
CA GLY A 46 -5.51 -3.30 36.15
C GLY A 46 -4.67 -3.80 37.32
N THR A 47 -5.25 -3.86 38.52
CA THR A 47 -4.54 -4.32 39.72
C THR A 47 -4.77 -5.81 40.00
N GLU A 48 -6.00 -6.29 39.82
CA GLU A 48 -6.43 -7.66 40.12
C GLU A 48 -5.83 -8.67 39.15
N ARG A 49 -5.50 -8.21 37.94
CA ARG A 49 -4.89 -9.00 36.88
C ARG A 49 -3.73 -8.20 36.31
N PRO A 50 -2.48 -8.67 36.46
CA PRO A 50 -1.29 -7.85 36.18
C PRO A 50 -0.91 -7.86 34.69
N GLY A 51 -1.80 -7.39 33.81
CA GLY A 51 -1.58 -7.33 32.35
C GLY A 51 -0.36 -6.50 31.96
N ALA A 52 -0.11 -5.39 32.66
CA ALA A 52 1.08 -4.56 32.50
C ALA A 52 2.40 -5.29 32.80
N VAL A 53 2.37 -6.26 33.72
CA VAL A 53 3.56 -7.06 34.08
C VAL A 53 3.89 -8.04 32.95
N TYR A 54 2.88 -8.67 32.34
CA TYR A 54 3.08 -9.45 31.13
C TYR A 54 3.63 -8.58 29.99
N LEU A 55 3.05 -7.39 29.77
CA LEU A 55 3.50 -6.47 28.74
C LEU A 55 5.01 -6.19 28.85
N ALA A 56 5.50 -5.82 30.04
CA ALA A 56 6.92 -5.56 30.26
C ALA A 56 7.78 -6.81 30.04
N ALA A 57 7.35 -7.98 30.55
CA ALA A 57 8.09 -9.24 30.40
C ALA A 57 8.16 -9.72 28.94
N ALA A 58 7.06 -9.62 28.20
CA ALA A 58 6.99 -9.99 26.79
C ALA A 58 7.84 -9.06 25.91
N LEU A 59 7.83 -7.75 26.17
CA LEU A 59 8.67 -6.78 25.46
C LEU A 59 10.17 -6.98 25.76
N ALA A 60 10.52 -7.39 26.98
CA ALA A 60 11.89 -7.78 27.30
C ALA A 60 12.32 -9.01 26.49
N ALA A 61 11.45 -10.02 26.36
CA ALA A 61 11.70 -11.19 25.53
C ALA A 61 11.84 -10.83 24.04
N HIS A 62 10.99 -9.95 23.51
CA HIS A 62 11.09 -9.45 22.13
C HIS A 62 12.43 -8.75 21.87
N SER A 63 12.84 -7.88 22.80
CA SER A 63 14.12 -7.15 22.72
C SER A 63 15.31 -8.10 22.79
N GLN A 64 15.28 -9.07 23.71
CA GLN A 64 16.33 -10.08 23.86
C GLN A 64 16.47 -10.98 22.62
N LYS A 65 15.36 -11.27 21.93
CA LYS A 65 15.32 -12.12 20.73
C LYS A 65 15.51 -11.36 19.41
N GLY A 66 15.66 -10.02 19.46
CA GLY A 66 15.84 -9.21 18.26
C GLY A 66 14.61 -9.13 17.35
N ILE A 67 13.40 -9.25 17.91
CA ILE A 67 12.13 -9.21 17.17
C ILE A 67 11.23 -8.10 17.72
N PRO A 68 11.47 -6.82 17.37
CA PRO A 68 10.82 -5.65 17.98
C PRO A 68 9.28 -5.73 18.00
N ALA A 69 8.67 -5.21 19.07
CA ALA A 69 7.23 -5.11 19.24
C ALA A 69 6.86 -3.78 19.92
N PHE A 70 5.67 -3.26 19.61
CA PHE A 70 5.16 -2.01 20.17
C PHE A 70 4.47 -2.22 21.52
N SER A 71 4.68 -1.27 22.44
CA SER A 71 4.03 -1.23 23.74
C SER A 71 2.76 -0.38 23.70
N ILE A 72 1.65 -0.95 24.16
CA ILE A 72 0.38 -0.23 24.36
C ILE A 72 0.00 -0.40 25.83
N TYR A 73 0.12 0.70 26.58
CA TYR A 73 -0.19 0.77 28.00
C TYR A 73 -0.98 2.05 28.26
N GLY A 74 -2.12 1.91 28.93
CA GLY A 74 -2.97 3.03 29.34
C GLY A 74 -2.38 3.76 30.54
N HIS A 75 -2.54 5.09 30.59
CA HIS A 75 -1.99 5.89 31.69
C HIS A 75 -2.69 5.59 33.03
N ASP A 76 -4.02 5.52 33.00
CA ASP A 76 -4.85 5.36 34.19
C ASP A 76 -5.15 3.89 34.47
N VAL A 77 -5.25 3.56 35.76
CA VAL A 77 -5.66 2.22 36.20
C VAL A 77 -7.15 2.04 35.93
N GLN A 78 -7.55 0.89 35.40
CA GLN A 78 -8.93 0.50 35.13
C GLN A 78 -9.38 -0.64 36.06
N ASP A 79 -10.66 -0.61 36.44
CA ASP A 79 -11.30 -1.68 37.21
C ASP A 79 -11.41 -2.97 36.36
N ALA A 80 -11.34 -4.13 36.99
CA ALA A 80 -11.27 -5.41 36.29
C ALA A 80 -12.48 -5.74 35.39
N ASP A 81 -13.62 -5.09 35.60
CA ASP A 81 -14.85 -5.22 34.81
C ASP A 81 -15.05 -4.08 33.80
N ASP A 82 -14.16 -3.09 33.77
CA ASP A 82 -14.18 -2.04 32.75
C ASP A 82 -13.78 -2.62 31.39
N THR A 83 -14.70 -2.52 30.43
CA THR A 83 -14.53 -3.00 29.05
C THR A 83 -14.34 -1.86 28.06
N SER A 84 -14.29 -0.61 28.55
CA SER A 84 -13.99 0.55 27.71
C SER A 84 -12.50 0.58 27.33
N ILE A 85 -12.23 1.04 26.11
CA ILE A 85 -10.86 1.28 25.65
C ILE A 85 -10.54 2.76 25.91
N PRO A 86 -9.55 3.08 26.75
CA PRO A 86 -9.15 4.47 27.00
C PRO A 86 -8.68 5.17 25.72
N ALA A 87 -8.86 6.49 25.64
CA ALA A 87 -8.53 7.27 24.45
C ALA A 87 -7.03 7.20 24.06
N ASP A 88 -6.13 7.16 25.04
CA ASP A 88 -4.69 7.03 24.81
C ASP A 88 -4.27 5.62 24.34
N VAL A 89 -5.02 4.59 24.74
CA VAL A 89 -4.89 3.22 24.24
C VAL A 89 -5.43 3.13 22.81
N GLU A 90 -6.61 3.71 22.55
CA GLU A 90 -7.22 3.77 21.22
C GLU A 90 -6.28 4.46 20.22
N GLU A 91 -5.71 5.61 20.59
CA GLU A 91 -4.77 6.36 19.75
C GLU A 91 -3.58 5.49 19.33
N LYS A 92 -2.99 4.73 20.27
CA LYS A 92 -1.86 3.83 20.01
C LYS A 92 -2.27 2.64 19.15
N LEU A 93 -3.41 2.01 19.42
CA LEU A 93 -3.95 0.90 18.63
C LEU A 93 -4.19 1.32 17.18
N LEU A 94 -4.88 2.44 16.95
CA LEU A 94 -5.19 2.94 15.62
C LEU A 94 -3.93 3.40 14.88
N ARG A 95 -3.00 4.08 15.56
CA ARG A 95 -1.72 4.47 14.97
C ARG A 95 -0.91 3.27 14.53
N PHE A 96 -0.80 2.25 15.38
CA PHE A 96 -0.10 1.00 15.07
C PHE A 96 -0.77 0.26 13.91
N ALA A 97 -2.08 0.03 13.98
CA ALA A 97 -2.82 -0.70 12.95
C ALA A 97 -2.72 0.00 11.59
N ARG A 98 -2.87 1.33 11.55
CA ARG A 98 -2.73 2.12 10.31
C ARG A 98 -1.34 1.98 9.69
N ALA A 99 -0.29 2.09 10.49
CA ALA A 99 1.08 1.96 10.00
C ALA A 99 1.40 0.52 9.57
N GLY A 100 0.98 -0.48 10.35
CA GLY A 100 1.20 -1.89 10.04
C GLY A 100 0.44 -2.33 8.78
N LEU A 101 -0.77 -1.82 8.57
CA LEU A 101 -1.53 -2.07 7.33
C LEU A 101 -0.82 -1.49 6.11
N ALA A 102 -0.19 -0.31 6.23
CA ALA A 102 0.60 0.24 5.13
C ALA A 102 1.78 -0.68 4.75
N VAL A 103 2.53 -1.16 5.75
CA VAL A 103 3.63 -2.13 5.54
C VAL A 103 3.13 -3.42 4.89
N ALA A 104 2.07 -4.02 5.45
CA ALA A 104 1.50 -5.26 4.93
C ALA A 104 0.96 -5.12 3.50
N SER A 105 0.41 -3.96 3.15
CA SER A 105 -0.20 -3.73 1.84
C SER A 105 0.82 -3.55 0.72
N MET A 106 2.03 -3.07 1.03
CA MET A 106 3.12 -2.94 0.06
C MET A 106 3.74 -4.30 -0.27
N LYS A 107 3.82 -5.21 0.71
CA LYS A 107 4.51 -6.50 0.56
C LYS A 107 3.95 -7.29 -0.62
N GLY A 108 4.84 -7.72 -1.52
CA GLY A 108 4.54 -8.50 -2.71
C GLY A 108 3.96 -7.70 -3.88
N LYS A 109 3.75 -6.39 -3.76
CA LYS A 109 3.31 -5.52 -4.86
C LYS A 109 4.49 -5.08 -5.72
N SER A 110 4.17 -4.52 -6.89
CA SER A 110 5.17 -4.02 -7.84
C SER A 110 5.16 -2.50 -7.91
N TYR A 111 6.33 -1.91 -8.09
CA TYR A 111 6.51 -0.55 -8.58
C TYR A 111 6.74 -0.63 -10.10
N LEU A 112 5.89 0.05 -10.88
CA LEU A 112 6.03 0.14 -12.34
C LEU A 112 6.89 1.36 -12.70
N SER A 113 8.09 1.13 -13.19
CA SER A 113 8.94 2.15 -13.81
C SER A 113 8.65 2.21 -15.30
N LEU A 114 7.84 3.17 -15.72
CA LEU A 114 7.55 3.42 -17.13
C LEU A 114 8.53 4.46 -17.70
N GLY A 115 9.53 3.97 -18.43
CA GLY A 115 10.73 4.72 -18.80
C GLY A 115 11.89 4.42 -17.85
N GLY A 116 12.81 5.38 -17.73
CA GLY A 116 14.00 5.26 -16.88
C GLY A 116 14.34 6.59 -16.20
N VAL A 117 15.62 6.95 -16.21
CA VAL A 117 16.08 8.21 -15.60
C VAL A 117 15.52 9.41 -16.37
N SER A 118 14.87 10.32 -15.66
CA SER A 118 14.37 11.59 -16.23
C SER A 118 15.32 12.72 -15.85
N MET A 119 16.00 13.29 -16.86
CA MET A 119 16.83 14.50 -16.74
C MET A 119 17.90 14.46 -15.62
N GLY A 120 18.42 13.27 -15.32
CA GLY A 120 19.43 13.08 -14.26
C GLY A 120 18.89 13.23 -12.83
N ILE A 121 17.58 13.16 -12.63
CA ILE A 121 16.97 13.22 -11.29
C ILE A 121 17.30 11.93 -10.53
N ALA A 122 17.99 12.06 -9.41
CA ALA A 122 18.46 10.92 -8.62
C ALA A 122 17.35 9.92 -8.25
N GLY A 123 16.17 10.41 -7.84
CA GLY A 123 15.03 9.56 -7.49
C GLY A 123 14.41 8.77 -8.66
N SER A 124 14.79 9.08 -9.91
CA SER A 124 14.41 8.29 -11.09
C SER A 124 15.43 7.21 -11.47
N ILE A 125 16.57 7.16 -10.79
CA ILE A 125 17.49 6.02 -10.81
C ILE A 125 16.92 4.97 -9.85
N VAL A 126 16.07 4.09 -10.36
CA VAL A 126 15.31 3.15 -9.52
C VAL A 126 16.23 2.11 -8.88
N ASP A 127 16.48 2.26 -7.58
CA ASP A 127 17.20 1.29 -6.76
C ASP A 127 16.29 0.09 -6.44
N HIS A 128 16.52 -1.03 -7.12
CA HIS A 128 15.70 -2.23 -6.96
C HIS A 128 15.86 -2.85 -5.56
N ASN A 129 17.07 -2.81 -4.99
CA ASN A 129 17.35 -3.40 -3.69
C ASN A 129 16.61 -2.65 -2.56
N PHE A 130 16.41 -1.35 -2.69
CA PHE A 130 15.57 -0.59 -1.76
C PHE A 130 14.13 -1.13 -1.72
N PHE A 131 13.49 -1.34 -2.89
CA PHE A 131 12.13 -1.87 -2.96
C PHE A 131 12.05 -3.31 -2.43
N GLU A 132 12.99 -4.17 -2.84
CA GLU A 132 13.02 -5.58 -2.46
C GLU A 132 13.26 -5.75 -0.96
N SER A 133 14.32 -5.15 -0.45
CA SER A 133 14.77 -5.45 0.90
C SER A 133 13.95 -4.71 1.95
N TRP A 134 13.62 -3.42 1.75
CA TRP A 134 12.98 -2.61 2.80
C TRP A 134 11.45 -2.65 2.73
N LEU A 135 10.89 -2.75 1.52
CA LEU A 135 9.44 -2.69 1.31
C LEU A 135 8.84 -4.06 1.00
N GLY A 136 9.67 -5.07 0.70
CA GLY A 136 9.21 -6.37 0.23
C GLY A 136 8.46 -6.28 -1.11
N MET A 137 8.77 -5.27 -1.92
CA MET A 137 8.16 -5.01 -3.22
C MET A 137 9.03 -5.55 -4.36
N LYS A 138 8.47 -5.56 -5.57
CA LYS A 138 9.18 -5.83 -6.83
C LYS A 138 9.27 -4.57 -7.66
N VAL A 139 10.20 -4.51 -8.61
CA VAL A 139 10.25 -3.47 -9.64
C VAL A 139 9.98 -4.10 -11.00
N GLN A 140 9.02 -3.53 -11.73
CA GLN A 140 8.77 -3.84 -13.13
C GLN A 140 9.20 -2.63 -13.96
N ALA A 141 10.19 -2.79 -14.83
CA ALA A 141 10.60 -1.76 -15.77
C ALA A 141 9.98 -2.01 -17.14
N VAL A 142 9.43 -0.96 -17.75
CA VAL A 142 8.83 -1.00 -19.09
C VAL A 142 9.28 0.27 -19.81
N ASP A 143 9.86 0.15 -21.00
CA ASP A 143 10.24 1.32 -21.78
C ASP A 143 9.01 2.09 -22.29
N MET A 144 9.11 3.41 -22.45
CA MET A 144 7.98 4.25 -22.90
C MET A 144 7.51 3.90 -24.32
N THR A 145 8.29 3.15 -25.11
CA THR A 145 7.83 2.58 -26.39
C THR A 145 6.62 1.66 -26.24
N GLU A 146 6.43 0.99 -25.10
CA GLU A 146 5.24 0.18 -24.84
C GLU A 146 3.98 1.04 -24.75
N LEU A 147 4.06 2.20 -24.09
CA LEU A 147 2.94 3.15 -24.04
C LEU A 147 2.56 3.62 -25.45
N ARG A 148 3.56 3.93 -26.28
CA ARG A 148 3.35 4.29 -27.69
C ARG A 148 2.71 3.13 -28.47
N ARG A 149 3.20 1.89 -28.28
CA ARG A 149 2.66 0.69 -28.91
C ARG A 149 1.18 0.51 -28.57
N ARG A 150 0.79 0.68 -27.30
CA ARG A 150 -0.60 0.56 -26.87
C ARG A 150 -1.50 1.59 -27.56
N ILE A 151 -1.04 2.83 -27.69
CA ILE A 151 -1.81 3.89 -28.36
C ILE A 151 -1.95 3.59 -29.87
N ASP A 152 -0.85 3.27 -30.55
CA ASP A 152 -0.84 3.09 -32.01
C ASP A 152 -1.55 1.82 -32.46
N GLN A 153 -1.44 0.74 -31.68
CA GLN A 153 -2.05 -0.56 -31.97
C GLN A 153 -3.42 -0.76 -31.33
N LYS A 154 -4.01 0.31 -30.76
CA LYS A 154 -5.35 0.30 -30.13
C LYS A 154 -5.50 -0.74 -29.02
N ILE A 155 -4.53 -0.80 -28.12
CA ILE A 155 -4.53 -1.71 -26.97
C ILE A 155 -5.10 -0.95 -25.76
N TYR A 156 -6.38 -0.62 -25.87
CA TYR A 156 -7.19 0.08 -24.88
C TYR A 156 -8.67 -0.12 -25.23
N ASP A 157 -9.56 0.21 -24.30
CA ASP A 157 -11.00 0.20 -24.55
C ASP A 157 -11.41 1.46 -25.34
N GLU A 158 -11.72 1.30 -26.64
CA GLU A 158 -12.18 2.41 -27.49
C GLU A 158 -13.51 3.02 -27.00
N ALA A 159 -14.40 2.23 -26.38
CA ALA A 159 -15.66 2.74 -25.85
C ALA A 159 -15.43 3.59 -24.59
N GLU A 160 -14.50 3.19 -23.73
CA GLU A 160 -14.09 4.01 -22.58
C GLU A 160 -13.48 5.35 -23.02
N LEU A 161 -12.68 5.37 -24.09
CA LEU A 161 -12.10 6.62 -24.61
C LEU A 161 -13.18 7.62 -25.03
N GLU A 162 -14.24 7.18 -25.70
CA GLU A 162 -15.34 8.07 -26.10
C GLU A 162 -16.06 8.65 -24.88
N ILE A 163 -16.25 7.85 -23.83
CA ILE A 163 -16.81 8.33 -22.56
C ILE A 163 -15.86 9.34 -21.91
N ALA A 164 -14.56 9.06 -21.89
CA ALA A 164 -13.55 9.94 -21.31
C ALA A 164 -13.47 11.29 -22.03
N LEU A 165 -13.54 11.28 -23.37
CA LEU A 165 -13.60 12.49 -24.20
C LEU A 165 -14.87 13.30 -23.93
N ALA A 166 -16.03 12.66 -23.93
CA ALA A 166 -17.30 13.32 -23.63
C ALA A 166 -17.32 13.91 -22.21
N TRP A 167 -16.74 13.21 -21.24
CA TRP A 167 -16.56 13.71 -19.90
C TRP A 167 -15.61 14.92 -19.86
N ALA A 168 -14.48 14.86 -20.56
CA ALA A 168 -13.55 15.98 -20.64
C ALA A 168 -14.23 17.21 -21.26
N ASP A 169 -14.96 17.04 -22.36
CA ASP A 169 -15.71 18.13 -23.01
C ASP A 169 -16.74 18.78 -22.09
N LYS A 170 -17.39 17.98 -21.23
CA LYS A 170 -18.39 18.47 -20.28
C LYS A 170 -17.77 19.20 -19.08
N ASN A 171 -16.59 18.80 -18.63
CA ASN A 171 -16.07 19.21 -17.32
C ASN A 171 -14.82 20.08 -17.38
N PHE A 172 -14.02 20.00 -18.45
CA PHE A 172 -12.79 20.76 -18.57
C PHE A 172 -13.09 22.22 -18.87
N ARG A 173 -12.44 23.08 -18.09
CA ARG A 173 -12.40 24.52 -18.32
C ARG A 173 -11.00 24.87 -18.81
N TYR A 174 -10.88 25.27 -20.07
CA TYR A 174 -9.59 25.61 -20.67
C TYR A 174 -9.14 27.01 -20.24
N GLY A 175 -7.84 27.15 -19.99
CA GLY A 175 -7.18 28.45 -19.80
C GLY A 175 -6.71 29.06 -21.13
N GLU A 176 -6.15 30.26 -21.06
CA GLU A 176 -5.50 30.91 -22.20
C GLU A 176 -4.18 30.22 -22.54
N ASP A 177 -3.84 30.11 -23.84
CA ASP A 177 -2.57 29.53 -24.28
C ASP A 177 -1.46 30.60 -24.24
N GLU A 178 -0.56 30.49 -23.26
CA GLU A 178 0.55 31.43 -23.05
C GLU A 178 1.74 31.21 -24.01
N ASN A 179 1.69 30.19 -24.87
CA ASN A 179 2.73 30.03 -25.88
C ASN A 179 2.74 31.24 -26.84
N ASN A 180 3.93 31.64 -27.29
CA ASN A 180 4.03 32.58 -28.41
C ASN A 180 3.15 32.09 -29.56
N LYS A 181 2.44 32.99 -30.26
CA LYS A 181 1.43 32.66 -31.29
C LYS A 181 1.88 31.61 -32.31
N GLN A 182 3.16 31.58 -32.66
CA GLN A 182 3.75 30.60 -33.59
C GLN A 182 3.84 29.17 -33.06
N TYR A 183 3.76 28.96 -31.75
CA TYR A 183 3.82 27.66 -31.07
C TYR A 183 2.46 27.22 -30.52
N GLN A 184 1.45 28.09 -30.56
CA GLN A 184 0.09 27.73 -30.20
C GLN A 184 -0.44 26.67 -31.17
N ARG A 185 -1.14 25.67 -30.63
CA ARG A 185 -1.75 24.61 -31.42
C ARG A 185 -3.10 25.06 -31.95
N ASN A 186 -3.42 24.66 -33.17
CA ASN A 186 -4.77 24.84 -33.69
C ASN A 186 -5.76 23.88 -32.99
N ALA A 187 -7.06 24.10 -33.18
CA ALA A 187 -8.11 23.33 -32.49
C ALA A 187 -8.03 21.81 -32.73
N GLU A 188 -7.67 21.38 -33.95
CA GLU A 188 -7.54 19.97 -34.30
C GLU A 188 -6.35 19.31 -33.59
N GLN A 189 -5.20 19.98 -33.60
CA GLN A 189 -4.00 19.54 -32.87
C GLN A 189 -4.25 19.50 -31.36
N SER A 190 -4.95 20.50 -30.81
CA SER A 190 -5.32 20.53 -29.39
C SER A 190 -6.27 19.38 -29.03
N ARG A 191 -7.23 19.03 -29.90
CA ARG A 191 -8.10 17.87 -29.72
C ARG A 191 -7.30 16.55 -29.75
N ALA A 192 -6.32 16.44 -30.65
CA ALA A 192 -5.45 15.27 -30.72
C ALA A 192 -4.58 15.13 -29.46
N VAL A 193 -4.04 16.23 -28.94
CA VAL A 193 -3.30 16.25 -27.67
C VAL A 193 -4.18 15.79 -26.51
N LEU A 194 -5.41 16.29 -26.42
CA LEU A 194 -6.37 15.87 -25.38
C LEU A 194 -6.66 14.36 -25.48
N ARG A 195 -6.96 13.88 -26.69
CA ARG A 195 -7.24 12.46 -26.93
C ARG A 195 -6.07 11.58 -26.51
N GLU A 196 -4.86 11.92 -26.92
CA GLU A 196 -3.66 11.14 -26.56
C GLU A 196 -3.36 11.22 -25.05
N SER A 197 -3.57 12.37 -24.41
CA SER A 197 -3.39 12.54 -22.97
C SER A 197 -4.33 11.65 -22.15
N LEU A 198 -5.60 11.54 -22.56
CA LEU A 198 -6.56 10.63 -21.93
C LEU A 198 -6.17 9.17 -22.15
N LEU A 199 -5.70 8.82 -23.36
CA LEU A 199 -5.18 7.48 -23.64
C LEU A 199 -3.96 7.13 -22.81
N MET A 200 -3.06 8.08 -22.54
CA MET A 200 -1.93 7.87 -21.64
C MET A 200 -2.42 7.47 -20.25
N ALA A 201 -3.42 8.17 -19.70
CA ALA A 201 -4.00 7.84 -18.39
C ALA A 201 -4.62 6.43 -18.38
N MET A 202 -5.39 6.09 -19.41
CA MET A 202 -6.01 4.76 -19.56
C MET A 202 -4.96 3.65 -19.65
N CYS A 203 -4.00 3.79 -20.56
CA CYS A 203 -2.98 2.76 -20.79
C CYS A 203 -2.06 2.57 -19.58
N ILE A 204 -1.68 3.65 -18.89
CA ILE A 204 -0.85 3.56 -17.68
C ILE A 204 -1.61 2.87 -16.56
N ARG A 205 -2.89 3.21 -16.34
CA ARG A 205 -3.75 2.49 -15.40
C ARG A 205 -3.79 0.99 -15.75
N ASP A 206 -4.02 0.66 -17.02
CA ASP A 206 -4.14 -0.73 -17.46
C ASP A 206 -2.83 -1.50 -17.25
N MET A 207 -1.66 -0.87 -17.41
CA MET A 207 -0.36 -1.48 -17.06
C MET A 207 -0.14 -1.66 -15.55
N MET A 208 -0.83 -0.90 -14.70
CA MET A 208 -0.65 -0.98 -13.24
C MET A 208 -1.52 -2.05 -12.59
N GLN A 209 -2.74 -2.25 -13.09
CA GLN A 209 -3.75 -3.11 -12.44
C GLN A 209 -4.42 -4.12 -13.39
N GLY A 210 -4.02 -4.14 -14.67
CA GLY A 210 -4.68 -4.92 -15.70
C GLY A 210 -6.00 -4.33 -16.16
N ASN A 211 -6.53 -4.89 -17.24
CA ASN A 211 -7.84 -4.56 -17.78
C ASN A 211 -8.40 -5.76 -18.56
N SER A 212 -9.46 -6.37 -18.05
CA SER A 212 -10.08 -7.55 -18.68
C SER A 212 -10.64 -7.25 -20.07
N LYS A 213 -10.97 -5.99 -20.39
CA LYS A 213 -11.42 -5.59 -21.74
C LYS A 213 -10.35 -5.76 -22.81
N LEU A 214 -9.08 -5.76 -22.42
CA LEU A 214 -7.99 -6.05 -23.37
C LEU A 214 -8.03 -7.51 -23.84
N ALA A 215 -8.52 -8.43 -23.01
CA ALA A 215 -8.72 -9.81 -23.43
C ALA A 215 -9.81 -9.95 -24.51
N ASP A 216 -10.87 -9.15 -24.44
CA ASP A 216 -11.98 -9.13 -25.42
C ASP A 216 -11.47 -8.75 -26.84
N ILE A 217 -10.41 -7.94 -26.92
CA ILE A 217 -9.75 -7.55 -28.18
C ILE A 217 -8.51 -8.40 -28.51
N GLY A 218 -8.34 -9.55 -27.86
CA GLY A 218 -7.29 -10.53 -28.15
C GLY A 218 -5.90 -10.18 -27.56
N ARG A 219 -5.83 -9.22 -26.64
CA ARG A 219 -4.60 -8.75 -25.97
C ARG A 219 -4.51 -9.31 -24.56
N VAL A 220 -4.44 -10.65 -24.50
CA VAL A 220 -4.55 -11.41 -23.24
C VAL A 220 -3.35 -11.21 -22.32
N GLU A 221 -2.16 -11.02 -22.88
CA GLU A 221 -0.95 -10.71 -22.10
C GLU A 221 -1.10 -9.33 -21.43
N GLU A 222 -1.44 -8.31 -22.22
CA GLU A 222 -1.59 -6.93 -21.74
C GLU A 222 -2.75 -6.73 -20.76
N SER A 223 -3.71 -7.67 -20.73
CA SER A 223 -4.87 -7.63 -19.84
C SER A 223 -4.53 -7.89 -18.36
N LEU A 224 -3.39 -8.50 -18.07
CA LEU A 224 -3.01 -8.91 -16.71
C LEU A 224 -2.42 -7.77 -15.86
N GLY A 225 -1.94 -6.71 -16.51
CA GLY A 225 -1.14 -5.65 -15.89
C GLY A 225 0.28 -5.69 -16.42
#